data_AF-A0A7X0NR72-F1
#
_entry.id   AF-A0A7X0NR72-F1
#
_cell.length_a   1.000
_cell.length_b   1.000
_cell.length_c   1.000
_cell.angle_alpha   90.00
_cell.angle_beta   90.00
_cell.angle_gamma   90.00
#
_symmetry.space_group_name_H-M   'P 1'
#
loop_
_entity.id
_entity.type
_entity.pdbx_description
1 polymer ?
#
loop_
_entity_poly.entity_id
_entity_poly.type
_entity_poly.pdbx_seq_one_letter_code
_entity_poly.pdbx_strand_id
1 'polypeptide(L)'
;MLKLGEQTSFAIIASDVVYPTGSGNEYGDKFFRPYQDYDAPIYAIPGNHDWYDGLGGFMRVFCDAPPLKPKPDRGLRGLLWRKPETVDEAKLAEARKLRGRPSQQATQPGPYWTIESDSLLIVGVDTGIRNVLDQRQTAWLRAVSLDPRPKVLVTGKPIYTGNAYKPSPLEGGGTIDDIVRDPAHRYVAAIGGDVHNYQRYPVQVGDRVIQYVVSGGGGAFMHATHTIGRVDVGGVHEDAFKCYPLRGDSLSFYSQLYAKRLRMKWLYLTPSEALCIMSEHIRNEPVRTPEGPVKITRRMRWAARLLGAWPWPLRLPVDRVFHRYLSELSDWDTPPFFKQFLHATVTPEELTLRCFAATGCLAQELEPPLEDEVRISLT
;
A
#
# COMPACT_ATOMS: atom_id res chain seq x y z
N MET A 1 -8.59 19.00 3.10
CA MET A 1 -8.94 17.57 2.98
C MET A 1 -9.54 17.34 1.59
N LEU A 2 -9.37 16.17 0.97
CA LEU A 2 -10.02 15.85 -0.30
C LEU A 2 -11.54 15.74 -0.10
N LYS A 3 -12.33 16.29 -1.03
CA LYS A 3 -13.81 16.28 -0.96
C LYS A 3 -14.39 14.87 -0.82
N LEU A 4 -13.74 13.87 -1.42
CA LEU A 4 -14.12 12.46 -1.31
C LEU A 4 -14.05 11.91 0.13
N GLY A 5 -13.38 12.59 1.06
CA GLY A 5 -13.33 12.20 2.48
C GLY A 5 -14.52 12.68 3.32
N GLU A 6 -15.24 13.73 2.89
CA GLU A 6 -16.19 14.48 3.74
C GLU A 6 -17.40 13.66 4.24
N GLN A 7 -17.73 12.55 3.58
CA GLN A 7 -18.90 11.72 3.91
C GLN A 7 -18.52 10.28 4.31
N THR A 8 -17.23 10.06 4.58
CA THR A 8 -16.76 8.73 4.99
C THR A 8 -17.03 8.50 6.47
N SER A 9 -17.46 7.29 6.83
CA SER A 9 -17.71 6.93 8.23
C SER A 9 -16.42 6.76 9.05
N PHE A 10 -15.32 6.39 8.39
CA PHE A 10 -13.98 6.26 8.96
C PHE A 10 -12.96 6.07 7.83
N ALA A 11 -11.67 6.19 8.17
CA ALA A 11 -10.55 5.81 7.31
C ALA A 11 -9.75 4.67 7.92
N ILE A 12 -9.08 3.90 7.06
CA ILE A 12 -8.13 2.85 7.46
C ILE A 12 -6.77 3.14 6.81
N ILE A 13 -5.73 3.21 7.63
CA ILE A 13 -4.34 3.24 7.15
C ILE A 13 -3.82 1.79 7.11
N ALA A 14 -3.67 1.28 5.89
CA ALA A 14 -3.22 -0.09 5.65
C ALA A 14 -1.68 -0.18 5.60
N SER A 15 -1.02 -0.11 6.77
CA SER A 15 0.46 -0.17 6.97
C SER A 15 1.18 1.18 6.98
N ASP A 16 2.32 1.20 7.67
CA ASP A 16 3.36 2.25 7.68
C ASP A 16 2.80 3.66 7.90
N VAL A 17 2.22 3.89 9.08
CA VAL A 17 1.53 5.14 9.41
C VAL A 17 2.48 6.34 9.39
N VAL A 18 3.68 6.16 9.94
CA VAL A 18 4.68 7.21 10.07
C VAL A 18 6.02 6.75 9.49
N TYR A 19 6.56 7.57 8.58
CA TYR A 19 7.80 7.30 7.83
C TYR A 19 8.88 8.32 8.19
N PRO A 20 10.19 7.98 8.24
CA PRO A 20 10.80 6.68 7.93
C PRO A 20 10.81 5.68 9.10
N THR A 21 10.50 6.13 10.31
CA THR A 21 10.39 5.25 11.49
C THR A 21 9.14 5.63 12.26
N GLY A 22 8.42 4.65 12.80
CA GLY A 22 7.21 4.88 13.59
C GLY A 22 7.44 5.43 14.99
N SER A 23 8.33 6.42 15.14
CA SER A 23 8.58 7.11 16.41
C SER A 23 7.32 7.84 16.86
N GLY A 24 6.93 7.62 18.12
CA GLY A 24 5.79 8.31 18.73
C GLY A 24 5.92 9.84 18.73
N ASN A 25 7.15 10.35 18.71
CA ASN A 25 7.44 11.78 18.79
C ASN A 25 7.25 12.52 17.44
N GLU A 26 7.04 11.78 16.35
CA GLU A 26 6.82 12.33 15.01
C GLU A 26 5.32 12.36 14.61
N TYR A 27 4.44 11.73 15.40
CA TYR A 27 3.01 11.65 15.09
C TYR A 27 2.33 13.02 15.02
N GLY A 28 2.82 14.03 15.74
CA GLY A 28 2.29 15.39 15.66
C GLY A 28 2.29 15.93 14.23
N ASP A 29 3.46 15.91 13.59
CA ASP A 29 3.65 16.49 12.26
C ASP A 29 3.23 15.57 11.11
N LYS A 30 3.24 14.25 11.35
CA LYS A 30 3.04 13.22 10.33
C LYS A 30 1.67 12.56 10.36
N PHE A 31 0.92 12.68 11.45
CA PHE A 31 -0.44 12.14 11.58
C PHE A 31 -1.45 13.17 12.07
N PHE A 32 -1.25 13.75 13.26
CA PHE A 32 -2.27 14.63 13.86
C PHE A 32 -2.50 15.91 13.04
N ARG A 33 -1.42 16.59 12.61
CA ARG A 33 -1.51 17.81 11.80
C ARG A 33 -2.05 17.55 10.39
N PRO A 34 -1.55 16.58 9.59
CA PRO A 34 -2.07 16.35 8.24
C PRO A 34 -3.53 15.93 8.21
N TYR A 35 -3.97 15.18 9.22
CA TYR A 35 -5.35 14.71 9.31
C TYR A 35 -6.23 15.60 10.19
N GLN A 36 -5.79 16.77 10.70
CA GLN A 36 -6.56 17.58 11.67
C GLN A 36 -8.01 17.89 11.22
N ASP A 37 -8.22 18.06 9.92
CA ASP A 37 -9.52 18.39 9.35
C ASP A 37 -10.39 17.16 9.05
N TYR A 38 -9.82 15.94 8.96
CA TYR A 38 -10.57 14.70 8.67
C TYR A 38 -11.54 14.38 9.81
N ASP A 39 -12.83 14.59 9.59
CA ASP A 39 -13.85 14.60 10.65
C ASP A 39 -14.51 13.25 10.92
N ALA A 40 -13.70 12.19 10.91
CA ALA A 40 -14.12 10.84 11.23
C ALA A 40 -12.99 10.06 11.93
N PRO A 41 -13.30 8.90 12.54
CA PRO A 41 -12.29 8.02 13.14
C PRO A 41 -11.28 7.51 12.10
N ILE A 42 -10.04 7.32 12.53
CA ILE A 42 -8.99 6.68 11.72
C ILE A 42 -8.50 5.44 12.47
N TYR A 43 -8.59 4.30 11.79
CA TYR A 43 -8.02 3.04 12.23
C TYR A 43 -6.75 2.75 11.44
N ALA A 44 -5.87 1.93 12.00
CA ALA A 44 -4.65 1.54 11.30
C ALA A 44 -4.24 0.12 11.63
N ILE A 45 -3.51 -0.51 10.72
CA ILE A 45 -2.68 -1.67 11.03
C ILE A 45 -1.22 -1.28 10.90
N PRO A 46 -0.32 -1.82 11.73
CA PRO A 46 1.08 -1.43 11.69
C PRO A 46 1.82 -2.09 10.52
N GLY A 47 2.80 -1.36 10.00
CA GLY A 47 3.76 -1.84 9.01
C GLY A 47 5.14 -2.11 9.59
N ASN A 48 6.09 -2.51 8.74
CA ASN A 48 7.46 -2.71 9.19
C ASN A 48 8.12 -1.42 9.69
N HIS A 49 7.73 -0.25 9.17
CA HIS A 49 8.28 1.02 9.64
C HIS A 49 7.82 1.37 11.06
N ASP A 50 6.61 0.96 11.44
CA ASP A 50 6.11 1.07 12.82
C ASP A 50 6.88 0.14 13.77
N TRP A 51 7.21 -1.06 13.29
CA TRP A 51 7.98 -2.05 14.04
C TRP A 51 9.47 -1.72 14.19
N TYR A 52 10.06 -0.87 13.33
CA TYR A 52 11.47 -0.47 13.46
C TYR A 52 11.77 0.26 14.76
N ASP A 53 10.78 0.98 15.31
CA ASP A 53 10.86 1.64 16.62
C ASP A 53 10.15 0.82 17.72
N GLY A 54 9.98 -0.49 17.51
CA GLY A 54 9.39 -1.39 18.51
C GLY A 54 7.87 -1.25 18.72
N LEU A 55 7.16 -0.66 17.74
CA LEU A 55 5.70 -0.45 17.76
C LEU A 55 5.20 0.53 18.85
N GLY A 56 6.10 1.18 19.59
CA GLY A 56 5.73 1.99 20.76
C GLY A 56 4.80 3.15 20.42
N GLY A 57 5.16 3.94 19.39
CA GLY A 57 4.33 5.05 18.91
C GLY A 57 2.94 4.60 18.46
N PHE A 58 2.87 3.53 17.68
CA PHE A 58 1.62 2.96 17.20
C PHE A 58 0.69 2.52 18.34
N MET A 59 1.20 1.72 19.29
CA MET A 59 0.42 1.25 20.45
C MET A 59 -0.09 2.43 21.28
N ARG A 60 0.75 3.45 21.47
CA ARG A 60 0.37 4.62 22.26
C ARG A 60 -0.65 5.51 21.57
N VAL A 61 -0.57 5.66 20.24
CA VAL A 61 -1.44 6.55 19.46
C VAL A 61 -2.79 5.92 19.18
N PHE A 62 -2.82 4.72 18.59
CA PHE A 62 -4.06 4.06 18.16
C PHE A 62 -4.70 3.20 19.24
N CYS A 63 -3.90 2.51 20.06
CA CYS A 63 -4.42 1.54 21.02
C CYS A 63 -4.54 2.08 22.46
N ASP A 64 -4.14 3.33 22.70
CA ASP A 64 -4.00 3.94 24.03
C ASP A 64 -3.27 3.04 25.05
N ALA A 65 -2.31 2.25 24.56
CA ALA A 65 -1.62 1.24 25.33
C ALA A 65 -0.15 1.63 25.53
N PRO A 66 0.48 1.18 26.63
CA PRO A 66 1.91 1.36 26.82
C PRO A 66 2.70 0.64 25.70
N PRO A 67 3.91 1.14 25.37
CA PRO A 67 4.76 0.48 24.39
C PRO A 67 5.09 -0.95 24.82
N LEU A 68 5.24 -1.85 23.84
CA LEU A 68 5.65 -3.21 24.11
C LEU A 68 7.08 -3.23 24.66
N LYS A 69 7.34 -4.07 25.68
CA LYS A 69 8.70 -4.27 26.17
C LYS A 69 9.52 -4.92 25.05
N PRO A 70 10.62 -4.30 24.59
CA PRO A 70 11.43 -4.89 23.52
C PRO A 70 11.99 -6.23 23.99
N LYS A 71 11.81 -7.28 23.17
CA LYS A 71 12.51 -8.54 23.39
C LYS A 71 13.99 -8.32 23.05
N PRO A 72 14.94 -8.55 23.97
CA PRO A 72 16.34 -8.33 23.69
C PRO A 72 16.82 -9.29 22.59
N ASP A 73 17.30 -8.74 21.47
CA ASP A 73 18.00 -9.51 20.44
C ASP A 73 19.45 -9.71 20.89
N ARG A 74 19.79 -10.94 21.30
CA ARG A 74 21.13 -11.27 21.79
C ARG A 74 22.07 -11.49 20.60
N GLY A 75 22.73 -10.42 20.15
CA GLY A 75 23.75 -10.50 19.09
C GLY A 75 24.17 -9.13 18.56
N LEU A 76 25.10 -9.11 17.58
CA LEU A 76 25.52 -7.87 16.90
C LEU A 76 24.35 -7.11 16.29
N ARG A 77 23.32 -7.83 15.81
CA ARG A 77 22.10 -7.23 15.27
C ARG A 77 21.37 -6.39 16.32
N GLY A 78 21.17 -6.91 17.53
CA GLY A 78 20.53 -6.17 18.63
C GLY A 78 21.36 -4.99 19.13
N LEU A 79 22.69 -5.08 19.08
CA LEU A 79 23.58 -3.99 19.46
C LEU A 79 23.52 -2.81 18.46
N LEU A 80 23.38 -3.12 17.16
CA LEU A 80 23.29 -2.14 16.08
C LEU A 80 21.84 -1.75 15.73
N TRP A 81 20.85 -2.37 16.37
CA TRP A 81 19.44 -2.05 16.16
C TRP A 81 19.10 -0.71 16.81
N ARG A 82 18.26 0.09 16.14
CA ARG A 82 17.75 1.34 16.71
C ARG A 82 16.97 1.01 17.99
N LYS A 83 17.31 1.68 19.09
CA LYS A 83 16.53 1.58 20.32
C LYS A 83 15.23 2.35 20.13
N PRO A 84 14.07 1.77 20.52
CA PRO A 84 12.80 2.47 20.55
C PRO A 84 12.93 3.82 21.25
N GLU A 85 12.39 4.87 20.64
CA GLU A 85 12.35 6.18 21.27
C GLU A 85 11.31 6.18 22.39
N THR A 86 11.60 6.87 23.49
CA THR A 86 10.59 7.08 24.53
C THR A 86 9.62 8.14 24.05
N VAL A 87 8.32 7.83 24.09
CA VAL A 87 7.27 8.78 23.71
C VAL A 87 7.24 9.92 24.72
N ASP A 88 7.36 11.15 24.22
CA ASP A 88 7.12 12.36 24.98
C ASP A 88 5.60 12.55 25.14
N GLU A 89 5.08 12.16 26.30
CA GLU A 89 3.65 12.20 26.61
C GLU A 89 3.09 13.63 26.58
N ALA A 90 3.88 14.65 26.95
CA ALA A 90 3.43 16.04 26.91
C ALA A 90 3.29 16.51 25.46
N LYS A 91 4.31 16.23 24.62
CA LYS A 91 4.26 16.54 23.18
C LYS A 91 3.12 15.80 22.48
N LEU A 92 2.91 14.52 22.82
CA LEU A 92 1.82 13.74 22.26
C LEU A 92 0.44 14.27 22.69
N ALA A 93 0.28 14.69 23.96
CA ALA A 93 -0.95 15.27 24.45
C ALA A 93 -1.30 16.58 23.72
N GLU A 94 -0.31 17.44 23.46
CA GLU A 94 -0.50 18.64 22.64
C GLU A 94 -0.88 18.29 21.20
N ALA A 95 -0.20 17.32 20.59
CA ALA A 95 -0.51 16.86 19.24
C ALA A 95 -1.95 16.31 19.12
N ARG A 96 -2.43 15.56 20.12
CA ARG A 96 -3.79 15.03 20.15
C ARG A 96 -4.86 16.12 20.10
N LYS A 97 -4.59 17.34 20.58
CA LYS A 97 -5.54 18.46 20.50
C LYS A 97 -5.89 18.85 19.06
N LEU A 98 -4.98 18.63 18.10
CA LEU A 98 -5.22 18.87 16.68
C LEU A 98 -6.33 17.97 16.11
N ARG A 99 -6.57 16.80 16.71
CA ARG A 99 -7.67 15.89 16.38
C ARG A 99 -8.53 15.57 17.61
N GLY A 100 -8.92 16.61 18.36
CA GLY A 100 -9.65 16.46 19.62
C GLY A 100 -11.18 16.38 19.50
N ARG A 101 -11.76 16.47 18.29
CA ARG A 101 -13.23 16.52 18.12
C ARG A 101 -13.86 15.16 18.47
N PRO A 102 -15.07 15.12 19.08
CA PRO A 102 -15.76 13.86 19.39
C PRO A 102 -15.95 12.94 18.18
N SER A 103 -16.24 13.50 17.00
CA SER A 103 -16.36 12.80 15.71
C SER A 103 -15.08 12.07 15.27
N GLN A 104 -13.91 12.50 15.75
CA GLN A 104 -12.61 11.95 15.36
C GLN A 104 -12.12 10.83 16.27
N GLN A 105 -12.83 10.55 17.37
CA GLN A 105 -12.41 9.57 18.36
C GLN A 105 -12.59 8.14 17.80
N ALA A 106 -11.50 7.37 17.84
CA ALA A 106 -11.49 5.96 17.46
C ALA A 106 -11.18 5.10 18.69
N THR A 107 -11.79 3.91 18.77
CA THR A 107 -11.41 2.89 19.75
C THR A 107 -10.82 1.71 19.00
N GLN A 108 -9.50 1.53 19.10
CA GLN A 108 -8.81 0.40 18.50
C GLN A 108 -8.20 -0.47 19.61
N PRO A 109 -8.65 -1.71 19.81
CA PRO A 109 -8.25 -2.52 20.98
C PRO A 109 -6.82 -3.07 20.89
N GLY A 110 -6.20 -3.04 19.71
CA GLY A 110 -4.88 -3.60 19.48
C GLY A 110 -4.36 -3.39 18.05
N PRO A 111 -3.18 -3.95 17.72
CA PRO A 111 -2.57 -3.80 16.40
C PRO A 111 -3.26 -4.63 15.30
N TYR A 112 -4.16 -5.54 15.70
CA TYR A 112 -5.09 -6.27 14.84
C TYR A 112 -6.49 -6.12 15.45
N TRP A 113 -7.51 -6.07 14.59
CA TRP A 113 -8.86 -5.67 14.97
C TRP A 113 -9.89 -6.09 13.92
N THR A 114 -11.16 -5.97 14.28
CA THR A 114 -12.30 -6.13 13.37
C THR A 114 -13.17 -4.88 13.43
N ILE A 115 -13.63 -4.41 12.26
CA ILE A 115 -14.74 -3.47 12.15
C ILE A 115 -15.92 -4.26 11.60
N GLU A 116 -17.04 -4.18 12.30
CA GLU A 116 -18.26 -4.91 11.96
C GLU A 116 -19.31 -3.97 11.39
N SER A 117 -19.93 -4.39 10.29
CA SER A 117 -21.17 -3.83 9.77
C SER A 117 -22.20 -4.95 9.63
N ASP A 118 -23.44 -4.61 9.31
CA ASP A 118 -24.51 -5.60 9.14
C ASP A 118 -24.23 -6.60 8.02
N SER A 119 -23.43 -6.20 7.02
CA SER A 119 -23.27 -6.97 5.77
C SER A 119 -21.82 -7.35 5.45
N LEU A 120 -20.83 -6.78 6.15
CA LEU A 120 -19.41 -6.99 5.90
C LEU A 120 -18.58 -6.88 7.18
N LEU A 121 -17.57 -7.74 7.34
CA LEU A 121 -16.49 -7.52 8.30
C LEU A 121 -15.24 -7.01 7.60
N ILE A 122 -14.58 -6.04 8.21
CA ILE A 122 -13.22 -5.65 7.84
C ILE A 122 -12.28 -6.18 8.92
N VAL A 123 -11.31 -7.01 8.53
CA VAL A 123 -10.40 -7.69 9.44
C VAL A 123 -8.99 -7.15 9.23
N GLY A 124 -8.48 -6.38 10.19
CA GLY A 124 -7.12 -5.84 10.18
C GLY A 124 -6.14 -6.77 10.89
N VAL A 125 -5.02 -7.10 10.23
CA VAL A 125 -3.95 -7.95 10.78
C VAL A 125 -2.60 -7.23 10.83
N ASP A 126 -1.81 -7.54 11.85
CA ASP A 126 -0.43 -7.12 12.00
C ASP A 126 0.51 -8.23 11.51
N THR A 127 1.23 -7.96 10.43
CA THR A 127 2.18 -8.93 9.84
C THR A 127 3.56 -8.89 10.49
N GLY A 128 3.82 -7.92 11.37
CA GLY A 128 5.09 -7.76 12.06
C GLY A 128 6.26 -7.44 11.13
N ILE A 129 7.42 -7.24 11.73
CA ILE A 129 8.68 -7.06 10.98
C ILE A 129 9.06 -8.30 10.15
N ARG A 130 8.70 -9.49 10.64
CA ARG A 130 9.08 -10.79 10.04
C ARG A 130 8.10 -11.29 8.97
N ASN A 131 6.99 -10.59 8.74
CA ASN A 131 5.91 -11.07 7.87
C ASN A 131 5.31 -12.41 8.34
N VAL A 132 5.12 -12.61 9.64
CA VAL A 132 4.58 -13.85 10.22
C VAL A 132 3.59 -13.47 11.31
N LEU A 133 2.38 -14.05 11.25
CA LEU A 133 1.40 -13.90 12.33
C LEU A 133 1.75 -14.85 13.46
N ASP A 134 1.86 -14.33 14.67
CA ASP A 134 2.15 -15.15 15.85
C ASP A 134 0.99 -16.09 16.20
N GLN A 135 1.25 -17.03 17.11
CA GLN A 135 0.26 -18.03 17.51
C GLN A 135 -1.05 -17.41 18.03
N ARG A 136 -0.99 -16.29 18.76
CA ARG A 136 -2.18 -15.65 19.35
C ARG A 136 -3.03 -15.00 18.28
N GLN A 137 -2.41 -14.22 17.40
CA GLN A 137 -3.10 -13.58 16.29
C GLN A 137 -3.62 -14.62 15.28
N THR A 138 -2.87 -15.70 15.05
CA THR A 138 -3.32 -16.82 14.21
C THR A 138 -4.59 -17.48 14.76
N ALA A 139 -4.61 -17.79 16.06
CA ALA A 139 -5.80 -18.37 16.70
C ALA A 139 -7.00 -17.40 16.65
N TRP A 140 -6.75 -16.11 16.90
CA TRP A 140 -7.76 -15.06 16.80
C TRP A 140 -8.32 -14.93 15.37
N LEU A 141 -7.45 -14.85 14.35
CA LEU A 141 -7.86 -14.70 12.96
C LEU A 141 -8.71 -15.89 12.53
N ARG A 142 -8.29 -17.11 12.85
CA ARG A 142 -9.08 -18.33 12.58
C ARG A 142 -10.47 -18.25 13.21
N ALA A 143 -10.58 -17.78 14.44
CA ALA A 143 -11.87 -17.64 15.13
C ALA A 143 -12.77 -16.58 14.48
N VAL A 144 -12.23 -15.40 14.18
CA VAL A 144 -12.97 -14.30 13.51
C VAL A 144 -13.42 -14.70 12.11
N SER A 145 -12.61 -15.47 11.38
CA SER A 145 -12.93 -15.91 10.03
C SER A 145 -14.15 -16.85 9.96
N LEU A 146 -14.57 -17.45 11.07
CA LEU A 146 -15.77 -18.30 11.16
C LEU A 146 -17.10 -17.53 11.12
N ASP A 147 -17.08 -16.20 11.25
CA ASP A 147 -18.30 -15.39 11.10
C ASP A 147 -18.95 -15.68 9.72
N PRO A 148 -20.28 -15.81 9.60
CA PRO A 148 -20.89 -16.18 8.32
C PRO A 148 -20.94 -15.03 7.31
N ARG A 149 -20.68 -13.78 7.69
CA ARG A 149 -20.74 -12.61 6.77
C ARG A 149 -19.51 -12.59 5.84
N PRO A 150 -19.63 -11.98 4.65
CA PRO A 150 -18.48 -11.67 3.79
C PRO A 150 -17.44 -10.80 4.51
N LYS A 151 -16.17 -10.91 4.07
CA LYS A 151 -15.06 -10.22 4.75
C LYS A 151 -14.07 -9.57 3.79
N VAL A 152 -13.49 -8.46 4.22
CA VAL A 152 -12.29 -7.87 3.62
C VAL A 152 -11.14 -8.01 4.59
N LEU A 153 -10.02 -8.58 4.15
CA LEU A 153 -8.78 -8.58 4.92
C LEU A 153 -8.00 -7.28 4.65
N VAL A 154 -7.47 -6.65 5.69
CA VAL A 154 -6.49 -5.56 5.59
C VAL A 154 -5.19 -6.04 6.23
N THR A 155 -4.10 -6.07 5.48
CA THR A 155 -2.81 -6.66 5.89
C THR A 155 -1.64 -5.72 5.63
N GLY A 156 -0.63 -5.75 6.50
CA GLY A 156 0.54 -4.87 6.35
C GLY A 156 1.28 -5.16 5.04
N LYS A 157 1.43 -6.45 4.70
CA LYS A 157 2.07 -6.91 3.46
C LYS A 157 1.04 -7.58 2.54
N PRO A 158 1.03 -7.23 1.24
CA PRO A 158 0.08 -7.80 0.28
C PRO A 158 0.42 -9.25 -0.05
N ILE A 159 -0.62 -10.06 -0.24
CA ILE A 159 -0.50 -11.49 -0.62
C ILE A 159 0.02 -11.61 -2.05
N TYR A 160 -0.49 -10.78 -2.95
CA TYR A 160 -0.04 -10.68 -4.34
C TYR A 160 0.57 -9.30 -4.58
N THR A 161 1.81 -9.26 -5.09
CA THR A 161 2.45 -8.00 -5.48
C THR A 161 3.60 -8.24 -6.43
N GLY A 162 3.78 -7.32 -7.40
CA GLY A 162 4.88 -7.36 -8.36
C GLY A 162 4.94 -8.67 -9.16
N ASN A 163 3.78 -9.17 -9.61
CA ASN A 163 3.63 -10.47 -10.27
C ASN A 163 4.18 -11.66 -9.45
N ALA A 164 4.06 -11.61 -8.12
CA ALA A 164 4.50 -12.69 -7.24
C ALA A 164 3.46 -12.98 -6.16
N TYR A 165 3.39 -14.26 -5.79
CA TYR A 165 2.57 -14.77 -4.70
C TYR A 165 3.43 -14.91 -3.43
N LYS A 166 3.10 -14.16 -2.38
CA LYS A 166 3.91 -14.02 -1.15
C LYS A 166 3.02 -13.90 0.11
N PRO A 167 2.16 -14.89 0.39
CA PRO A 167 1.30 -14.84 1.56
C PRO A 167 2.14 -14.86 2.86
N SER A 168 1.67 -14.17 3.90
CA SER A 168 2.28 -14.20 5.22
C SER A 168 2.06 -15.58 5.87
N PRO A 169 3.12 -16.28 6.35
CA PRO A 169 2.97 -17.51 7.10
C PRO A 169 2.27 -17.30 8.45
N LEU A 170 1.62 -18.35 8.93
CA LEU A 170 0.99 -18.41 10.25
C LEU A 170 1.81 -19.31 11.18
N GLU A 171 2.09 -18.86 12.41
CA GLU A 171 2.60 -19.77 13.44
C GLU A 171 1.57 -20.87 13.73
N GLY A 172 2.00 -22.13 13.70
CA GLY A 172 1.08 -23.27 13.76
C GLY A 172 0.64 -23.81 12.39
N GLY A 173 1.20 -23.29 11.30
CA GLY A 173 1.11 -23.89 9.96
C GLY A 173 0.08 -23.22 9.04
N GLY A 174 0.35 -23.32 7.74
CA GLY A 174 -0.39 -22.65 6.69
C GLY A 174 0.01 -21.17 6.52
N THR A 175 -0.78 -20.47 5.75
CA THR A 175 -0.60 -19.06 5.40
C THR A 175 -1.90 -18.30 5.58
N ILE A 176 -1.80 -16.97 5.68
CA ILE A 176 -2.98 -16.11 5.76
C ILE A 176 -3.92 -16.30 4.56
N ASP A 177 -3.37 -16.67 3.40
CA ASP A 177 -4.17 -16.86 2.19
C ASP A 177 -4.93 -18.21 2.20
N ASP A 178 -4.47 -19.19 2.97
CA ASP A 178 -5.24 -20.43 3.18
C ASP A 178 -6.57 -20.09 3.89
N ILE A 179 -6.55 -19.14 4.82
CA ILE A 179 -7.75 -18.63 5.51
C ILE A 179 -8.62 -17.81 4.53
N VAL A 180 -8.02 -16.92 3.75
CA VAL A 180 -8.77 -16.06 2.80
C VAL A 180 -9.46 -16.89 1.73
N ARG A 181 -8.78 -17.90 1.18
CA ARG A 181 -9.31 -18.73 0.09
C ARG A 181 -10.37 -19.72 0.53
N ASP A 182 -10.36 -20.15 1.78
CA ASP A 182 -11.34 -21.09 2.30
C ASP A 182 -12.78 -20.56 2.06
N PRO A 183 -13.62 -21.28 1.31
CA PRO A 183 -14.99 -20.85 1.02
C PRO A 183 -15.81 -20.65 2.29
N ALA A 184 -15.53 -21.38 3.37
CA ALA A 184 -16.23 -21.23 4.65
C ALA A 184 -16.00 -19.86 5.30
N HIS A 185 -14.88 -19.20 5.01
CA HIS A 185 -14.54 -17.91 5.61
C HIS A 185 -15.04 -16.69 4.84
N ARG A 186 -15.53 -16.88 3.61
CA ARG A 186 -16.19 -15.85 2.77
C ARG A 186 -15.44 -14.52 2.61
N TYR A 187 -14.10 -14.54 2.56
CA TYR A 187 -13.35 -13.34 2.18
C TYR A 187 -13.58 -13.01 0.71
N VAL A 188 -13.85 -11.74 0.40
CA VAL A 188 -14.12 -11.24 -0.96
C VAL A 188 -13.00 -10.35 -1.49
N ALA A 189 -12.19 -9.78 -0.59
CA ALA A 189 -11.00 -9.02 -0.94
C ALA A 189 -9.92 -9.12 0.15
N ALA A 190 -8.67 -8.91 -0.26
CA ALA A 190 -7.52 -8.75 0.63
C ALA A 190 -6.69 -7.54 0.19
N ILE A 191 -6.59 -6.54 1.05
CA ILE A 191 -5.96 -5.24 0.78
C ILE A 191 -4.65 -5.17 1.57
N GLY A 192 -3.54 -4.98 0.87
CA GLY A 192 -2.20 -4.91 1.45
C GLY A 192 -1.51 -3.56 1.28
N GLY A 193 -0.75 -3.16 2.30
CA GLY A 193 0.14 -2.00 2.30
C GLY A 193 1.54 -2.26 1.72
N ASP A 194 2.57 -1.64 2.32
CA ASP A 194 4.04 -1.82 2.08
C ASP A 194 4.55 -1.38 0.69
N VAL A 195 3.81 -1.69 -0.37
CA VAL A 195 4.19 -1.36 -1.73
C VAL A 195 3.51 -0.07 -2.18
N HIS A 196 4.31 0.98 -2.28
CA HIS A 196 3.96 2.35 -2.69
C HIS A 196 3.54 2.50 -4.17
N ASN A 197 2.57 1.70 -4.59
CA ASN A 197 1.80 1.84 -5.83
C ASN A 197 0.44 1.13 -5.63
N TYR A 198 -0.40 1.15 -6.64
CA TYR A 198 -1.65 0.40 -6.67
C TYR A 198 -1.51 -0.80 -7.58
N GLN A 199 -2.07 -1.92 -7.15
CA GLN A 199 -2.16 -3.13 -7.96
C GLN A 199 -3.47 -3.84 -7.63
N ARG A 200 -4.13 -4.44 -8.63
CA ARG A 200 -5.30 -5.30 -8.41
C ARG A 200 -5.19 -6.59 -9.19
N TYR A 201 -5.34 -7.69 -8.48
CA TYR A 201 -5.31 -9.05 -8.98
C TYR A 201 -6.67 -9.72 -8.70
N PRO A 202 -7.56 -9.83 -9.70
CA PRO A 202 -8.79 -10.61 -9.58
C PRO A 202 -8.48 -12.10 -9.73
N VAL A 203 -8.35 -12.82 -8.61
CA VAL A 203 -7.95 -14.24 -8.60
C VAL A 203 -9.19 -15.13 -8.50
N GLN A 204 -9.34 -16.08 -9.44
CA GLN A 204 -10.39 -17.10 -9.37
C GLN A 204 -10.03 -18.14 -8.29
N VAL A 205 -10.93 -18.35 -7.34
CA VAL A 205 -10.79 -19.32 -6.24
C VAL A 205 -12.09 -20.12 -6.17
N GLY A 206 -12.09 -21.34 -6.72
CA GLY A 206 -13.31 -22.12 -6.87
C GLY A 206 -14.29 -21.43 -7.83
N ASP A 207 -15.51 -21.19 -7.37
CA ASP A 207 -16.60 -20.53 -8.10
C ASP A 207 -16.65 -19.00 -7.92
N ARG A 208 -15.77 -18.43 -7.10
CA ARG A 208 -15.73 -17.00 -6.77
C ARG A 208 -14.42 -16.32 -7.18
N VAL A 209 -14.47 -14.99 -7.30
CA VAL A 209 -13.29 -14.15 -7.52
C VAL A 209 -12.97 -13.38 -6.25
N ILE A 210 -11.73 -13.48 -5.77
CA ILE A 210 -11.23 -12.67 -4.65
C ILE A 210 -10.39 -11.53 -5.22
N GLN A 211 -10.67 -10.30 -4.82
CA GLN A 211 -9.89 -9.13 -5.22
C GLN A 211 -8.69 -8.94 -4.29
N TYR A 212 -7.49 -9.26 -4.77
CA TYR A 212 -6.25 -8.96 -4.05
C TYR A 212 -5.73 -7.59 -4.49
N VAL A 213 -5.66 -6.64 -3.56
CA VAL A 213 -5.37 -5.24 -3.83
C VAL A 213 -4.12 -4.81 -3.07
N VAL A 214 -3.23 -4.10 -3.75
CA VAL A 214 -2.12 -3.36 -3.15
C VAL A 214 -2.54 -1.89 -3.08
N SER A 215 -2.45 -1.28 -1.90
CA SER A 215 -2.90 0.09 -1.62
C SER A 215 -1.88 0.86 -0.78
N GLY A 216 -0.60 0.82 -1.14
CA GLY A 216 0.47 1.45 -0.35
C GLY A 216 0.93 2.84 -0.84
N GLY A 217 0.41 3.37 -1.96
CA GLY A 217 0.88 4.65 -2.51
C GLY A 217 0.20 5.89 -1.93
N GLY A 218 -0.11 5.90 -0.62
CA GLY A 218 -0.80 7.01 0.03
C GLY A 218 0.09 8.22 0.35
N GLY A 219 1.42 8.10 0.36
CA GLY A 219 2.28 9.21 0.76
C GLY A 219 3.78 9.02 0.58
N ALA A 220 4.34 7.86 0.89
CA ALA A 220 5.77 7.59 0.71
C ALA A 220 6.19 7.52 -0.77
N PHE A 221 7.50 7.62 -1.06
CA PHE A 221 8.07 7.56 -2.42
C PHE A 221 7.48 6.41 -3.25
N MET A 222 7.34 6.59 -4.56
CA MET A 222 6.71 5.58 -5.42
C MET A 222 7.57 4.31 -5.61
N HIS A 223 6.95 3.13 -5.64
CA HIS A 223 7.58 1.90 -6.14
C HIS A 223 7.32 1.74 -7.64
N ALA A 224 8.37 1.50 -8.42
CA ALA A 224 8.34 1.42 -9.87
C ALA A 224 7.44 0.31 -10.44
N THR A 225 6.25 0.65 -10.94
CA THR A 225 5.34 -0.31 -11.60
C THR A 225 5.89 -0.84 -12.92
N HIS A 226 6.76 -0.09 -13.61
CA HIS A 226 7.38 -0.53 -14.86
C HIS A 226 8.34 -1.71 -14.72
N THR A 227 8.74 -2.06 -13.49
CA THR A 227 9.53 -3.26 -13.20
C THR A 227 8.68 -4.52 -13.11
N ILE A 228 7.35 -4.37 -13.04
CA ILE A 228 6.40 -5.47 -13.04
C ILE A 228 6.27 -5.94 -14.49
N GLY A 229 6.77 -7.15 -14.77
CA GLY A 229 6.62 -7.79 -16.08
C GLY A 229 5.18 -8.16 -16.38
N ARG A 230 4.98 -8.86 -17.52
CA ARG A 230 3.68 -9.41 -17.90
C ARG A 230 3.14 -10.32 -16.79
N VAL A 231 1.90 -10.07 -16.36
CA VAL A 231 1.27 -10.80 -15.25
C VAL A 231 0.78 -12.18 -15.71
N ASP A 232 1.13 -13.17 -14.90
CA ASP A 232 0.74 -14.57 -15.03
C ASP A 232 0.57 -15.29 -13.68
N VAL A 233 0.67 -14.55 -12.56
CA VAL A 233 0.59 -15.12 -11.21
C VAL A 233 -0.86 -15.39 -10.79
N GLY A 234 -1.09 -16.50 -10.06
CA GLY A 234 -2.39 -16.81 -9.48
C GLY A 234 -3.51 -17.05 -10.52
N GLY A 235 -3.15 -17.38 -11.76
CA GLY A 235 -4.11 -17.51 -12.86
C GLY A 235 -4.65 -16.17 -13.39
N VAL A 236 -4.11 -15.04 -12.93
CA VAL A 236 -4.49 -13.71 -13.42
C VAL A 236 -3.78 -13.44 -14.73
N HIS A 237 -4.56 -13.15 -15.76
CA HIS A 237 -4.04 -12.68 -17.04
C HIS A 237 -3.79 -11.16 -17.02
N GLU A 238 -2.78 -10.73 -17.79
CA GLU A 238 -2.38 -9.33 -17.96
C GLU A 238 -3.55 -8.36 -18.18
N ASP A 239 -4.56 -8.72 -18.97
CA ASP A 239 -5.69 -7.83 -19.28
C ASP A 239 -6.61 -7.55 -18.07
N ALA A 240 -6.65 -8.50 -17.12
CA ALA A 240 -7.43 -8.39 -15.90
C ALA A 240 -6.65 -7.67 -14.77
N PHE A 241 -5.32 -7.65 -14.86
CA PHE A 241 -4.47 -6.93 -13.92
C PHE A 241 -4.58 -5.42 -14.10
N LYS A 242 -4.62 -4.68 -12.99
CA LYS A 242 -4.55 -3.22 -12.99
C LYS A 242 -3.39 -2.77 -12.10
N CYS A 243 -2.68 -1.72 -12.50
CA CYS A 243 -1.74 -1.04 -11.63
C CYS A 243 -1.67 0.45 -11.90
N TYR A 244 -1.48 1.23 -10.84
CA TYR A 244 -1.27 2.67 -10.92
C TYR A 244 -0.04 3.11 -10.11
N PRO A 245 0.78 4.02 -10.66
CA PRO A 245 0.64 4.56 -12.01
C PRO A 245 0.88 3.51 -13.08
N LEU A 246 0.37 3.78 -14.29
CA LEU A 246 0.57 2.90 -15.42
C LEU A 246 2.06 2.66 -15.64
N ARG A 247 2.42 1.46 -16.10
CA ARG A 247 3.83 1.09 -16.30
C ARG A 247 4.56 2.06 -17.23
N GLY A 248 3.89 2.56 -18.27
CA GLY A 248 4.45 3.61 -19.14
C GLY A 248 4.76 4.92 -18.40
N ASP A 249 3.85 5.37 -17.53
CA ASP A 249 4.04 6.59 -16.74
C ASP A 249 5.17 6.44 -15.74
N SER A 250 5.21 5.30 -15.04
CA SER A 250 6.29 4.97 -14.13
C SER A 250 7.64 4.98 -14.84
N LEU A 251 7.75 4.35 -16.03
CA LEU A 251 8.98 4.34 -16.79
C LEU A 251 9.39 5.76 -17.24
N SER A 252 8.44 6.57 -17.73
CA SER A 252 8.72 7.95 -18.14
C SER A 252 9.22 8.79 -16.96
N PHE A 253 8.55 8.69 -15.80
CA PHE A 253 8.95 9.39 -14.56
C PHE A 253 10.38 9.03 -14.15
N TYR A 254 10.69 7.74 -14.00
CA TYR A 254 12.03 7.31 -13.59
C TYR A 254 13.09 7.64 -14.65
N SER A 255 12.73 7.61 -15.93
CA SER A 255 13.63 8.04 -17.00
C SER A 255 14.02 9.51 -16.88
N GLN A 256 13.06 10.37 -16.52
CA GLN A 256 13.29 11.80 -16.31
C GLN A 256 14.13 12.05 -15.05
N LEU A 257 13.78 11.38 -13.95
CA LEU A 257 14.50 11.44 -12.68
C LEU A 257 15.99 11.11 -12.89
N TYR A 258 16.28 9.97 -13.52
CA TYR A 258 17.65 9.53 -13.76
C TYR A 258 18.38 10.35 -14.84
N ALA A 259 17.69 10.80 -15.89
CA ALA A 259 18.27 11.69 -16.89
C ALA A 259 18.76 13.01 -16.26
N LYS A 260 17.98 13.59 -15.33
CA LYS A 260 18.36 14.79 -14.58
C LYS A 260 19.49 14.50 -13.61
N ARG A 261 19.33 13.49 -12.74
CA ARG A 261 20.28 13.15 -11.67
C ARG A 261 21.67 12.80 -12.20
N LEU A 262 21.73 12.03 -13.29
CA LEU A 262 22.99 11.58 -13.90
C LEU A 262 23.46 12.48 -15.05
N ARG A 263 22.73 13.56 -15.35
CA ARG A 263 22.97 14.46 -16.49
C ARG A 263 23.05 13.73 -17.85
N MET A 264 22.32 12.62 -17.99
CA MET A 264 22.28 11.76 -19.18
C MET A 264 20.95 11.94 -19.92
N LYS A 265 20.85 12.98 -20.76
CA LYS A 265 19.61 13.31 -21.50
C LYS A 265 19.06 12.16 -22.36
N TRP A 266 19.93 11.27 -22.84
CA TRP A 266 19.54 10.14 -23.69
C TRP A 266 18.67 9.09 -22.98
N LEU A 267 18.66 9.08 -21.64
CA LEU A 267 17.83 8.18 -20.83
C LEU A 267 16.35 8.57 -20.87
N TYR A 268 16.03 9.85 -21.07
CA TYR A 268 14.67 10.34 -20.97
C TYR A 268 13.77 9.76 -22.07
N LEU A 269 12.64 9.19 -21.65
CA LEU A 269 11.56 8.67 -22.49
C LEU A 269 10.31 9.52 -22.24
N THR A 270 9.71 10.02 -23.32
CA THR A 270 8.42 10.72 -23.21
C THR A 270 7.32 9.75 -22.74
N PRO A 271 6.17 10.24 -22.24
CA PRO A 271 5.05 9.38 -21.85
C PRO A 271 4.62 8.43 -22.98
N SER A 272 4.46 8.93 -24.21
CA SER A 272 4.11 8.12 -25.39
C SER A 272 5.19 7.08 -25.73
N GLU A 273 6.48 7.45 -25.66
CA GLU A 273 7.58 6.51 -25.91
C GLU A 273 7.60 5.38 -24.86
N ALA A 274 7.51 5.74 -23.58
CA ALA A 274 7.54 4.80 -22.48
C ALA A 274 6.33 3.85 -22.51
N LEU A 275 5.13 4.38 -22.81
CA LEU A 275 3.92 3.60 -23.02
C LEU A 275 4.08 2.56 -24.14
N CYS A 276 4.54 2.96 -25.32
CA CYS A 276 4.71 2.05 -26.45
C CYS A 276 5.77 0.98 -26.17
N ILE A 277 6.89 1.34 -25.54
CA ILE A 277 7.93 0.37 -25.15
C ILE A 277 7.40 -0.63 -24.12
N MET A 278 6.67 -0.16 -23.11
CA MET A 278 6.09 -1.06 -22.11
C MET A 278 5.05 -1.98 -22.73
N SER A 279 4.23 -1.50 -23.66
CA SER A 279 3.22 -2.33 -24.33
C SER A 279 3.85 -3.38 -25.24
N GLU A 280 4.93 -3.03 -25.97
CA GLU A 280 5.77 -4.01 -26.69
C GLU A 280 6.33 -5.07 -25.73
N HIS A 281 6.77 -4.66 -24.53
CA HIS A 281 7.35 -5.57 -23.55
C HIS A 281 6.36 -6.62 -23.04
N ILE A 282 5.26 -6.14 -22.49
CA ILE A 282 4.27 -6.96 -21.78
C ILE A 282 3.27 -7.60 -22.75
N ARG A 283 3.36 -7.24 -24.04
CA ARG A 283 2.52 -7.76 -25.13
C ARG A 283 1.04 -7.55 -24.86
N ASN A 284 0.69 -6.31 -24.56
CA ASN A 284 -0.70 -5.87 -24.42
C ASN A 284 -0.98 -4.69 -25.37
N GLU A 285 -2.25 -4.32 -25.48
CA GLU A 285 -2.62 -3.05 -26.08
C GLU A 285 -2.32 -1.90 -25.11
N PRO A 286 -1.78 -0.77 -25.59
CA PRO A 286 -1.58 0.41 -24.76
C PRO A 286 -2.88 0.84 -24.07
N VAL A 287 -2.84 0.98 -22.74
CA VAL A 287 -4.00 1.38 -21.92
C VAL A 287 -4.55 2.75 -22.31
N ARG A 288 -3.71 3.61 -22.88
CA ARG A 288 -4.09 4.92 -23.44
C ARG A 288 -3.55 5.05 -24.85
N THR A 289 -4.18 5.88 -25.66
CA THR A 289 -3.65 6.20 -27.00
C THR A 289 -2.39 7.08 -26.86
N PRO A 290 -1.27 6.73 -27.51
CA PRO A 290 -0.09 7.59 -27.49
C PRO A 290 -0.35 8.91 -28.23
N GLU A 291 0.26 9.99 -27.76
CA GLU A 291 0.24 11.27 -28.48
C GLU A 291 1.13 11.18 -29.71
N GLY A 292 0.50 10.98 -30.87
CA GLY A 292 1.17 10.88 -32.16
C GLY A 292 1.83 9.51 -32.44
N PRO A 293 2.37 9.32 -33.65
CA PRO A 293 3.00 8.07 -34.04
C PRO A 293 4.35 7.88 -33.33
N VAL A 294 4.51 6.75 -32.63
CA VAL A 294 5.76 6.39 -31.95
C VAL A 294 6.45 5.23 -32.68
N LYS A 295 7.67 5.45 -33.16
CA LYS A 295 8.54 4.40 -33.71
C LYS A 295 9.56 3.96 -32.67
N ILE A 296 9.47 2.71 -32.20
CA ILE A 296 10.37 2.20 -31.17
C ILE A 296 11.81 2.08 -31.71
N THR A 297 12.74 2.78 -31.07
CA THR A 297 14.17 2.83 -31.45
C THR A 297 15.04 1.90 -30.60
N ARG A 298 16.30 1.69 -31.00
CA ARG A 298 17.28 0.98 -30.15
C ARG A 298 17.58 1.74 -28.86
N ARG A 299 17.73 3.08 -28.92
CA ARG A 299 17.96 3.94 -27.74
C ARG A 299 16.90 3.72 -26.67
N MET A 300 15.65 3.73 -27.11
CA MET A 300 14.46 3.51 -26.27
C MET A 300 14.54 2.19 -25.51
N ARG A 301 14.82 1.09 -26.20
CA ARG A 301 14.97 -0.24 -25.58
C ARG A 301 16.14 -0.29 -24.60
N TRP A 302 17.26 0.35 -24.92
CA TRP A 302 18.42 0.44 -24.02
C TRP A 302 18.12 1.24 -22.75
N ALA A 303 17.47 2.41 -22.87
CA ALA A 303 17.07 3.23 -21.73
C ALA A 303 16.09 2.45 -20.82
N ALA A 304 15.06 1.84 -21.40
CA ALA A 304 14.08 1.05 -20.65
C ALA A 304 14.72 -0.14 -19.92
N ARG A 305 15.66 -0.83 -20.58
CA ARG A 305 16.44 -1.92 -19.98
C ARG A 305 17.29 -1.46 -18.80
N LEU A 306 18.00 -0.35 -18.95
CA LEU A 306 18.79 0.25 -17.86
C LEU A 306 17.92 0.67 -16.69
N LEU A 307 16.68 1.09 -16.95
CA LEU A 307 15.70 1.46 -15.93
C LEU A 307 14.90 0.25 -15.40
N GLY A 308 15.26 -0.98 -15.75
CA GLY A 308 14.67 -2.17 -15.13
C GLY A 308 13.32 -2.61 -15.70
N ALA A 309 12.88 -2.04 -16.83
CA ALA A 309 11.69 -2.51 -17.54
C ALA A 309 11.87 -3.92 -18.14
N TRP A 310 13.10 -4.42 -18.26
CA TRP A 310 13.42 -5.77 -18.74
C TRP A 310 14.46 -6.41 -17.82
N PRO A 311 14.48 -7.76 -17.72
CA PRO A 311 15.55 -8.46 -17.02
C PRO A 311 16.94 -8.15 -17.62
N TRP A 312 17.80 -7.50 -16.83
CA TRP A 312 19.23 -7.28 -17.16
C TRP A 312 20.06 -7.26 -15.86
N PRO A 313 21.22 -7.95 -15.80
CA PRO A 313 22.16 -7.87 -14.66
C PRO A 313 22.74 -6.47 -14.33
N LEU A 314 22.65 -5.48 -15.23
CA LEU A 314 23.21 -4.13 -15.11
C LEU A 314 22.06 -3.15 -15.31
N ARG A 315 21.41 -2.79 -14.20
CA ARG A 315 20.29 -1.85 -14.16
C ARG A 315 20.54 -0.78 -13.11
N LEU A 316 20.02 0.41 -13.36
CA LEU A 316 19.92 1.45 -12.35
C LEU A 316 18.98 0.96 -11.24
N PRO A 317 19.26 1.35 -9.99
CA PRO A 317 18.47 0.92 -8.86
C PRO A 317 17.13 1.67 -8.82
N VAL A 318 16.12 1.09 -9.47
CA VAL A 318 14.72 1.55 -9.48
C VAL A 318 13.83 0.78 -8.50
N ASP A 319 14.42 -0.18 -7.79
CA ASP A 319 13.76 -1.28 -7.08
C ASP A 319 14.32 -1.42 -5.64
N ARG A 320 13.72 -2.30 -4.81
CA ARG A 320 13.88 -2.40 -3.33
C ARG A 320 15.29 -2.24 -2.71
N VAL A 321 16.37 -2.50 -3.45
CA VAL A 321 17.76 -2.45 -2.94
C VAL A 321 18.27 -1.01 -2.72
N PHE A 322 17.68 0.00 -3.36
CA PHE A 322 18.04 1.42 -3.14
C PHE A 322 17.51 2.02 -1.82
N HIS A 323 16.62 1.28 -1.14
CA HIS A 323 15.66 1.84 -0.17
C HIS A 323 16.23 2.09 1.23
N ARG A 324 17.40 1.54 1.56
CA ARG A 324 17.97 1.69 2.91
C ARG A 324 18.77 2.99 3.12
N TYR A 325 19.18 3.67 2.05
CA TYR A 325 20.10 4.84 2.15
C TYR A 325 19.69 6.07 1.33
N LEU A 326 18.77 5.95 0.36
CA LEU A 326 18.47 7.04 -0.61
C LEU A 326 16.96 7.23 -0.87
N SER A 327 16.07 6.60 -0.08
CA SER A 327 14.61 6.69 -0.28
C SER A 327 14.08 8.11 -0.14
N GLU A 328 14.60 8.87 0.83
CA GLU A 328 14.26 10.30 1.03
C GLU A 328 14.74 11.19 -0.13
N LEU A 329 15.82 10.79 -0.82
CA LEU A 329 16.38 11.53 -1.96
C LEU A 329 15.68 11.22 -3.29
N SER A 330 14.73 10.30 -3.27
CA SER A 330 13.93 9.92 -4.44
C SER A 330 12.47 10.37 -4.28
N ASP A 331 12.15 11.04 -3.16
CA ASP A 331 10.85 11.68 -2.99
C ASP A 331 10.78 12.91 -3.88
N TRP A 332 9.59 13.14 -4.42
CA TRP A 332 9.34 14.15 -5.42
C TRP A 332 8.21 15.04 -4.91
N ASP A 333 8.58 16.21 -4.38
CA ASP A 333 7.65 17.12 -3.65
C ASP A 333 7.00 18.18 -4.54
N THR A 334 7.16 18.08 -5.86
CA THR A 334 6.49 18.96 -6.82
C THR A 334 5.45 18.20 -7.64
N PRO A 335 4.16 18.57 -7.60
CA PRO A 335 3.13 17.97 -8.43
C PRO A 335 3.50 17.93 -9.93
N PRO A 336 3.01 16.95 -10.71
CA PRO A 336 2.06 15.91 -10.29
C PRO A 336 2.72 14.75 -9.55
N PHE A 337 2.07 14.29 -8.49
CA PHE A 337 2.42 13.07 -7.76
C PHE A 337 1.71 11.84 -8.33
N PHE A 338 2.32 10.68 -8.15
CA PHE A 338 1.69 9.37 -8.40
C PHE A 338 1.32 8.73 -7.06
N LYS A 339 0.42 9.39 -6.33
CA LYS A 339 -0.17 8.85 -5.10
C LYS A 339 -1.60 8.46 -5.37
N GLN A 340 -2.16 7.63 -4.49
CA GLN A 340 -3.53 7.18 -4.61
C GLN A 340 -4.09 6.75 -3.26
N PHE A 341 -5.41 6.73 -3.19
CA PHE A 341 -6.16 6.25 -2.04
C PHE A 341 -7.36 5.43 -2.51
N LEU A 342 -7.83 4.54 -1.64
CA LEU A 342 -9.04 3.77 -1.89
C LEU A 342 -10.24 4.39 -1.19
N HIS A 343 -11.35 4.40 -1.91
CA HIS A 343 -12.67 4.67 -1.35
C HIS A 343 -13.51 3.39 -1.45
N ALA A 344 -13.98 2.92 -0.30
CA ALA A 344 -14.84 1.74 -0.21
C ALA A 344 -16.27 2.15 0.13
N THR A 345 -17.24 1.64 -0.61
CA THR A 345 -18.67 1.82 -0.32
C THR A 345 -19.30 0.46 -0.16
N VAL A 346 -20.09 0.28 0.90
CA VAL A 346 -20.74 -1.00 1.23
C VAL A 346 -22.24 -0.78 1.29
N THR A 347 -22.98 -1.58 0.54
CA THR A 347 -24.43 -1.79 0.70
C THR A 347 -24.67 -3.21 1.23
N PRO A 348 -25.92 -3.61 1.54
CA PRO A 348 -26.16 -4.98 1.97
C PRO A 348 -25.77 -6.05 0.95
N GLU A 349 -25.80 -5.72 -0.35
CA GLU A 349 -25.58 -6.65 -1.45
C GLU A 349 -24.23 -6.47 -2.15
N GLU A 350 -23.56 -5.32 -1.99
CA GLU A 350 -22.39 -4.96 -2.81
C GLU A 350 -21.31 -4.20 -2.01
N LEU A 351 -20.06 -4.59 -2.23
CA LEU A 351 -18.87 -3.81 -1.91
C LEU A 351 -18.31 -3.20 -3.20
N THR A 352 -18.23 -1.87 -3.28
CA THR A 352 -17.52 -1.17 -4.34
C THR A 352 -16.19 -0.62 -3.83
N LEU A 353 -15.09 -0.99 -4.51
CA LEU A 353 -13.75 -0.44 -4.26
C LEU A 353 -13.35 0.47 -5.43
N ARG A 354 -12.99 1.72 -5.12
CA ARG A 354 -12.53 2.72 -6.09
C ARG A 354 -11.13 3.21 -5.75
N CYS A 355 -10.22 3.19 -6.72
CA CYS A 355 -8.89 3.79 -6.62
C CYS A 355 -8.92 5.18 -7.24
N PHE A 356 -8.55 6.19 -6.45
CA PHE A 356 -8.47 7.58 -6.88
C PHE A 356 -7.03 8.07 -6.86
N ALA A 357 -6.64 8.81 -7.91
CA ALA A 357 -5.35 9.48 -7.95
C ALA A 357 -5.32 10.69 -7.02
N ALA A 358 -4.21 10.88 -6.33
CA ALA A 358 -3.87 12.06 -5.54
C ALA A 358 -2.61 12.70 -6.12
N THR A 359 -2.78 13.70 -6.99
CA THR A 359 -1.67 14.25 -7.79
C THR A 359 -1.06 15.51 -7.21
N GLY A 360 -1.68 16.13 -6.20
CA GLY A 360 -1.27 17.44 -5.68
C GLY A 360 -1.59 18.62 -6.61
N CYS A 361 -2.32 18.37 -7.71
CA CYS A 361 -2.83 19.43 -8.58
C CYS A 361 -4.21 19.88 -8.07
N LEU A 362 -4.39 21.17 -7.77
CA LEU A 362 -5.61 21.71 -7.14
C LEU A 362 -6.93 21.24 -7.78
N ALA A 363 -7.03 21.25 -9.11
CA ALA A 363 -8.25 20.79 -9.80
C ALA A 363 -8.59 19.32 -9.50
N GLN A 364 -7.55 18.48 -9.40
CA GLN A 364 -7.67 17.05 -9.08
C GLN A 364 -7.71 16.78 -7.57
N GLU A 365 -7.45 17.77 -6.72
CA GLU A 365 -7.73 17.64 -5.28
C GLU A 365 -9.23 17.83 -4.99
N LEU A 366 -9.89 18.70 -5.75
CA LEU A 366 -11.33 18.92 -5.68
C LEU A 366 -12.12 17.76 -6.30
N GLU A 367 -11.66 17.28 -7.45
CA GLU A 367 -12.25 16.17 -8.20
C GLU A 367 -11.17 15.13 -8.55
N PRO A 368 -10.81 14.23 -7.60
CA PRO A 368 -9.80 13.21 -7.81
C PRO A 368 -10.14 12.30 -9.00
N PRO A 369 -9.20 12.10 -9.95
CA PRO A 369 -9.40 11.17 -11.07
C PRO A 369 -9.62 9.75 -10.56
N LEU A 370 -10.66 9.08 -11.05
CA LEU A 370 -10.89 7.67 -10.82
C LEU A 370 -9.98 6.84 -11.74
N GLU A 371 -9.10 6.03 -11.14
CA GLU A 371 -8.16 5.17 -11.86
C GLU A 371 -8.68 3.74 -12.03
N ASP A 372 -9.37 3.20 -11.01
CA ASP A 372 -9.92 1.84 -11.05
C ASP A 372 -11.22 1.75 -10.24
N GLU A 373 -12.15 0.91 -10.68
CA GLU A 373 -13.37 0.57 -9.95
C GLU A 373 -13.61 -0.94 -10.07
N VAL A 374 -13.95 -1.57 -8.96
CA VAL A 374 -14.47 -2.94 -8.93
C VAL A 374 -15.66 -3.03 -8.00
N ARG A 375 -16.70 -3.74 -8.45
CA ARG A 375 -17.91 -4.05 -7.69
C ARG A 375 -17.92 -5.53 -7.37
N ILE A 376 -18.21 -5.85 -6.12
CA ILE A 376 -18.08 -7.19 -5.56
C ILE A 376 -19.40 -7.53 -4.87
N SER A 377 -20.07 -8.57 -5.36
CA SER A 377 -21.29 -9.06 -4.73
C SER A 377 -20.99 -9.65 -3.35
N LEU A 378 -21.86 -9.35 -2.38
CA LEU A 378 -21.80 -9.85 -1.00
C LEU A 378 -22.83 -10.97 -0.73
N THR A 379 -23.73 -11.24 -1.67
CA THR A 379 -24.77 -12.27 -1.56
C THR A 379 -24.25 -13.66 -1.88
#